data_AF-A0A7S4F515-F1
#
_entry.id   AF-A0A7S4F515-F1
#
_cell.length_a   1.000
_cell.length_b   1.000
_cell.length_c   1.000
_cell.angle_alpha   90.00
_cell.angle_beta   90.00
_cell.angle_gamma   90.00
#
_symmetry.space_group_name_H-M   'P 1'
#
loop_
_entity.id
_entity.type
_entity.pdbx_description
1 polymer ?
#
loop_
_entity_poly.entity_id
_entity_poly.type
_entity_poly.pdbx_seq_one_letter_code
_entity_poly.pdbx_strand_id
1 'polypeptide(L)'
;AQWAIGASALFYWALGVLPFKDGFYSSSRVQRGGQTVGPELHPDREIIISVLSGAMVGAMDGIGLLNATRLNASCRPDGYILKPDRPLTTSDACFTKPKPELCFVYQTYTDINGLGRLHYIFMDTPEAIAPHLSRLTSTPEKYAVYNWYTGQLSSLSLLTPYVPIAGYEGHALLMLLPIVQGWVLLGEVDKYVPTSALRFRAVRANTSTLVATAAGVGSERVRLCAANTGNWLVKCKELAFGIPGTADVSFFHSALPALREA
;
A
#
# COMPACT_ATOMS: atom_id res chain seq x y z
N ALA A 1 0.60 3.20 22.76
CA ALA A 1 -0.71 3.13 22.08
C ALA A 1 -0.85 1.78 21.40
N GLN A 2 -2.05 1.23 21.30
CA GLN A 2 -2.28 -0.15 20.84
C GLN A 2 -1.88 -0.40 19.37
N TRP A 3 -1.88 0.64 18.53
CA TRP A 3 -1.42 0.56 17.13
C TRP A 3 0.10 0.43 16.97
N ALA A 4 0.89 0.75 18.00
CA ALA A 4 2.35 0.80 17.89
C ALA A 4 3.00 -0.58 18.00
N ILE A 5 2.68 -1.48 17.06
CA ILE A 5 3.07 -2.89 17.10
C ILE A 5 4.37 -3.20 16.36
N GLY A 6 4.99 -2.23 15.68
CA GLY A 6 6.10 -2.52 14.75
C GLY A 6 7.30 -3.23 15.39
N ALA A 7 7.64 -2.92 16.64
CA ALA A 7 8.77 -3.52 17.34
C ALA A 7 8.45 -4.94 17.82
N SER A 8 7.27 -5.15 18.41
CA SER A 8 6.83 -6.49 18.81
C SER A 8 6.54 -7.39 17.61
N ALA A 9 6.13 -6.81 16.48
CA ALA A 9 5.92 -7.52 15.23
C ALA A 9 7.19 -8.18 14.68
N LEU A 10 8.37 -7.58 14.89
CA LEU A 10 9.65 -8.23 14.56
C LEU A 10 9.81 -9.54 15.32
N PHE A 11 9.55 -9.52 16.62
CA PHE A 11 9.68 -10.69 17.48
C PHE A 11 8.64 -11.76 17.14
N TYR A 12 7.36 -11.40 17.01
CA TYR A 12 6.32 -12.36 16.66
C TYR A 12 6.58 -13.02 15.31
N TRP A 13 6.97 -12.24 14.30
CA TRP A 13 7.30 -12.79 12.99
C TRP A 13 8.48 -13.76 13.05
N ALA A 14 9.52 -13.46 13.83
CA ALA A 14 10.66 -14.36 14.04
C ALA A 14 10.27 -15.69 14.70
N LEU A 15 9.19 -15.70 15.50
CA LEU A 15 8.62 -16.91 16.10
C LEU A 15 7.62 -17.64 15.20
N GLY A 16 7.38 -17.17 13.98
CA GLY A 16 6.36 -17.73 13.08
C GLY A 16 4.91 -17.39 13.50
N VAL A 17 4.74 -16.37 14.34
CA VAL A 17 3.43 -15.86 14.76
C VAL A 17 3.11 -14.59 13.98
N LEU A 18 1.93 -14.52 13.37
CA LEU A 18 1.49 -13.28 12.73
C LEU A 18 1.18 -12.23 13.80
N PRO A 19 1.82 -11.05 13.76
CA PRO A 19 1.52 -9.99 14.69
C PRO A 19 0.14 -9.42 14.39
N PHE A 20 -0.59 -9.09 15.45
CA PHE A 20 -1.95 -8.62 15.36
C PHE A 20 -2.10 -7.32 16.14
N LYS A 21 -2.85 -6.41 15.56
CA LYS A 21 -3.37 -5.22 16.21
C LYS A 21 -4.82 -5.53 16.57
N ASP A 22 -5.16 -5.52 17.87
CA ASP A 22 -6.55 -5.53 18.37
C ASP A 22 -7.49 -4.61 17.57
N GLY A 23 -8.79 -4.87 17.61
CA GLY A 23 -9.75 -4.25 16.71
C GLY A 23 -9.77 -2.72 16.74
N PHE A 24 -10.39 -2.14 15.73
CA PHE A 24 -10.40 -0.70 15.51
C PHE A 24 -11.80 -0.18 15.20
N TYR A 25 -11.99 1.11 15.42
CA TYR A 25 -13.14 1.82 14.92
C TYR A 25 -12.79 2.44 13.56
N SER A 26 -13.56 2.06 12.55
CA SER A 26 -13.43 2.59 11.20
C SER A 26 -14.06 3.98 11.06
N SER A 27 -14.65 4.58 12.09
CA SER A 27 -15.19 5.95 12.03
C SER A 27 -14.79 6.80 13.23
N SER A 28 -14.75 8.11 13.01
CA SER A 28 -14.57 9.11 14.06
C SER A 28 -15.89 9.47 14.77
N ARG A 29 -16.92 8.62 14.64
CA ARG A 29 -18.18 8.79 15.37
C ARG A 29 -18.00 8.27 16.80
N VAL A 30 -18.72 8.89 17.73
CA VAL A 30 -18.79 8.44 19.13
C VAL A 30 -19.38 7.03 19.20
N GLN A 31 -18.63 6.09 19.76
CA GLN A 31 -18.98 4.67 19.85
C GLN A 31 -19.74 4.40 21.17
N ARG A 32 -21.03 4.78 21.21
CA ARG A 32 -21.88 4.60 22.40
C ARG A 32 -21.97 3.11 22.78
N GLY A 33 -21.63 2.79 24.03
CA GLY A 33 -21.62 1.41 24.52
C GLY A 33 -20.37 0.60 24.15
N GLY A 34 -19.43 1.19 23.40
CA GLY A 34 -18.11 0.61 23.15
C GLY A 34 -17.19 0.76 24.37
N GLN A 35 -16.09 0.00 24.38
CA GLN A 35 -15.07 0.04 25.44
C GLN A 35 -14.48 1.45 25.63
N THR A 36 -14.28 2.15 24.51
CA THR A 36 -13.90 3.56 24.48
C THR A 36 -15.08 4.34 23.91
N VAL A 37 -15.67 5.23 24.71
CA VAL A 37 -16.84 6.04 24.31
C VAL A 37 -16.44 7.17 23.36
N GLY A 38 -15.18 7.63 23.41
CA GLY A 38 -14.67 8.72 22.58
C GLY A 38 -14.62 8.36 21.09
N PRO A 39 -14.61 9.39 20.20
CA PRO A 39 -14.38 9.16 18.78
C PRO A 39 -12.96 8.66 18.55
N GLU A 40 -12.79 7.74 17.60
CA GLU A 40 -11.46 7.42 17.07
C GLU A 40 -10.92 8.64 16.31
N LEU A 41 -9.72 9.07 16.69
CA LEU A 41 -9.10 10.27 16.12
C LEU A 41 -8.32 9.96 14.84
N HIS A 42 -7.84 8.71 14.70
CA HIS A 42 -6.99 8.29 13.59
C HIS A 42 -7.47 6.97 12.96
N PRO A 43 -8.74 6.88 12.51
CA PRO A 43 -9.29 5.62 12.00
C PRO A 43 -8.53 5.05 10.78
N ASP A 44 -7.89 5.87 9.94
CA ASP A 44 -7.01 5.34 8.88
C ASP A 44 -5.75 4.71 9.44
N ARG A 45 -5.08 5.33 10.43
CA ARG A 45 -3.94 4.69 11.09
C ARG A 45 -4.33 3.33 11.64
N GLU A 46 -5.44 3.25 12.37
CA GLU A 46 -5.82 2.02 13.05
C GLU A 46 -6.10 0.88 12.04
N ILE A 47 -6.79 1.14 10.93
CA ILE A 47 -7.03 0.13 9.90
C ILE A 47 -5.77 -0.20 9.08
N ILE A 48 -4.94 0.79 8.71
CA ILE A 48 -3.70 0.56 7.96
C ILE A 48 -2.78 -0.37 8.75
N ILE A 49 -2.57 -0.09 10.03
CA ILE A 49 -1.77 -0.95 10.90
C ILE A 49 -2.39 -2.35 11.02
N SER A 50 -3.72 -2.45 11.13
CA SER A 50 -4.41 -3.75 11.18
C SER A 50 -4.11 -4.58 9.94
N VAL A 51 -4.29 -3.99 8.75
CA VAL A 51 -4.12 -4.67 7.47
C VAL A 51 -2.67 -5.06 7.22
N LEU A 52 -1.75 -4.12 7.44
CA LEU A 52 -0.32 -4.35 7.21
C LEU A 52 0.30 -5.30 8.24
N SER A 53 -0.37 -5.58 9.37
CA SER A 53 0.10 -6.57 10.36
C SER A 53 0.07 -8.01 9.83
N GLY A 54 -0.72 -8.28 8.79
CA GLY A 54 -0.83 -9.61 8.17
C GLY A 54 -1.76 -10.59 8.91
N ALA A 55 -2.07 -10.36 10.19
CA ALA A 55 -2.99 -11.18 10.97
C ALA A 55 -4.48 -10.82 10.74
N MET A 56 -5.34 -11.16 11.69
CA MET A 56 -6.77 -10.84 11.62
C MET A 56 -7.00 -9.32 11.55
N VAL A 57 -8.13 -8.92 10.95
CA VAL A 57 -8.53 -7.50 10.86
C VAL A 57 -9.97 -7.44 11.38
N GLY A 58 -10.19 -6.71 12.47
CA GLY A 58 -11.48 -6.63 13.15
C GLY A 58 -11.98 -5.21 13.25
N ALA A 59 -12.97 -4.84 12.43
CA ALA A 59 -13.73 -3.61 12.63
C ALA A 59 -14.71 -3.81 13.79
N MET A 60 -14.61 -2.96 14.81
CA MET A 60 -15.40 -3.03 16.05
C MET A 60 -16.40 -1.87 16.18
N ASP A 61 -16.71 -1.18 15.08
CA ASP A 61 -17.70 -0.11 15.09
C ASP A 61 -19.05 -0.59 15.63
N GLY A 62 -19.72 0.29 16.37
CA GLY A 62 -21.11 0.08 16.76
C GLY A 62 -22.03 -0.03 15.55
N ILE A 63 -23.19 -0.65 15.75
CA ILE A 63 -24.20 -0.83 14.71
C ILE A 63 -24.56 0.54 14.09
N GLY A 64 -24.44 0.65 12.76
CA GLY A 64 -24.70 1.88 12.01
C GLY A 64 -23.60 2.94 12.07
N LEU A 65 -22.45 2.63 12.70
CA LEU A 65 -21.30 3.55 12.80
C LEU A 65 -20.13 3.16 11.88
N LEU A 66 -20.16 1.97 11.27
CA LEU A 66 -19.14 1.50 10.33
C LEU A 66 -18.95 2.46 9.16
N ASN A 67 -17.70 2.80 8.85
CA ASN A 67 -17.34 3.46 7.59
C ASN A 67 -17.01 2.42 6.53
N ALA A 68 -17.99 2.12 5.67
CA ALA A 68 -17.84 1.12 4.61
C ALA A 68 -16.73 1.48 3.60
N THR A 69 -16.56 2.76 3.26
CA THR A 69 -15.50 3.18 2.33
C THR A 69 -14.12 2.84 2.88
N ARG A 70 -13.89 3.14 4.16
CA ARG A 70 -12.63 2.84 4.85
C ARG A 70 -12.42 1.33 4.96
N LEU A 71 -13.43 0.58 5.37
CA LEU A 71 -13.32 -0.88 5.47
C LEU A 71 -13.06 -1.51 4.10
N ASN A 72 -13.74 -1.07 3.05
CA ASN A 72 -13.59 -1.61 1.70
C ASN A 72 -12.20 -1.32 1.10
N ALA A 73 -11.45 -0.35 1.62
CA ALA A 73 -10.05 -0.15 1.24
C ALA A 73 -9.13 -1.28 1.79
N SER A 74 -9.57 -2.06 2.78
CA SER A 74 -8.81 -3.20 3.31
C SER A 74 -9.02 -4.50 2.54
N CYS A 75 -10.11 -4.63 1.78
CA CYS A 75 -10.59 -5.92 1.31
C CYS A 75 -11.23 -5.88 -0.07
N ARG A 76 -11.48 -7.08 -0.58
CA ARG A 76 -12.29 -7.34 -1.76
C ARG A 76 -13.78 -7.31 -1.41
N PRO A 77 -14.69 -7.23 -2.40
CA PRO A 77 -16.14 -7.23 -2.14
C PRO A 77 -16.66 -8.50 -1.43
N ASP A 78 -15.95 -9.62 -1.51
CA ASP A 78 -16.25 -10.87 -0.79
C ASP A 78 -15.70 -10.89 0.65
N GLY A 79 -15.13 -9.78 1.13
CA GLY A 79 -14.55 -9.66 2.47
C GLY A 79 -13.12 -10.20 2.59
N TYR A 80 -12.51 -10.67 1.49
CA TYR A 80 -11.14 -11.16 1.53
C TYR A 80 -10.15 -9.99 1.70
N ILE A 81 -9.47 -9.94 2.85
CA ILE A 81 -8.52 -8.86 3.17
C ILE A 81 -7.29 -8.96 2.27
N LEU A 82 -6.93 -7.84 1.63
CA LEU A 82 -5.69 -7.71 0.86
C LEU A 82 -4.55 -7.36 1.80
N LYS A 83 -3.51 -8.20 1.84
CA LYS A 83 -2.42 -8.11 2.81
C LYS A 83 -1.05 -8.12 2.11
N PRO A 84 -0.01 -7.57 2.75
CA PRO A 84 1.36 -7.79 2.31
C PRO A 84 1.81 -9.23 2.60
N ASP A 85 2.89 -9.67 1.95
CA ASP A 85 3.44 -11.02 2.15
C ASP A 85 4.24 -11.15 3.47
N ARG A 86 4.73 -10.02 3.98
CA ARG A 86 5.37 -9.92 5.28
C ARG A 86 4.58 -8.97 6.18
N PRO A 87 4.44 -9.24 7.48
CA PRO A 87 3.93 -8.24 8.42
C PRO A 87 4.74 -6.94 8.43
N LEU A 88 4.07 -5.83 8.76
CA LEU A 88 4.74 -4.56 9.07
C LEU A 88 5.65 -4.72 10.27
N THR A 89 6.83 -4.13 10.20
CA THR A 89 7.79 -4.10 11.30
C THR A 89 8.43 -2.74 11.40
N THR A 90 9.00 -2.41 12.56
CA THR A 90 9.81 -1.21 12.73
C THR A 90 10.94 -1.15 11.70
N SER A 91 11.13 0.03 11.10
CA SER A 91 12.25 0.30 10.20
C SER A 91 13.57 0.28 10.97
N ASP A 92 14.60 -0.32 10.40
CA ASP A 92 15.92 -0.44 11.05
C ASP A 92 16.49 0.92 11.48
N ALA A 93 16.23 1.98 10.70
CA ALA A 93 16.67 3.34 11.00
C ALA A 93 16.08 3.90 12.32
N CYS A 94 15.00 3.31 12.82
CA CYS A 94 14.48 3.66 14.14
C CYS A 94 15.42 3.23 15.27
N PHE A 95 16.12 2.10 15.12
CA PHE A 95 17.04 1.60 16.17
C PHE A 95 18.32 2.42 16.31
N THR A 96 18.62 3.29 15.34
CA THR A 96 19.74 4.23 15.42
C THR A 96 19.36 5.57 16.04
N LYS A 97 18.06 5.82 16.31
CA LYS A 97 17.62 7.07 16.93
C LYS A 97 17.89 7.05 18.44
N PRO A 98 18.07 8.21 19.10
CA PRO A 98 18.27 8.29 20.55
C PRO A 98 17.11 7.71 21.38
N LYS A 99 15.89 7.74 20.83
CA LYS A 99 14.66 7.22 21.44
C LYS A 99 13.95 6.29 20.45
N PRO A 100 14.44 5.06 20.25
CA PRO A 100 13.90 4.13 19.25
C PRO A 100 12.43 3.77 19.51
N GLU A 101 11.99 3.80 20.77
CA GLU A 101 10.61 3.55 21.20
C GLU A 101 9.60 4.62 20.75
N LEU A 102 10.08 5.79 20.33
CA LEU A 102 9.26 6.88 19.80
C LEU A 102 9.33 7.00 18.27
N CYS A 103 10.02 6.06 17.61
CA CYS A 103 10.12 6.04 16.15
C CYS A 103 9.07 5.11 15.56
N PHE A 104 8.03 5.72 15.00
CA PHE A 104 6.88 5.02 14.43
C PHE A 104 6.92 5.02 12.90
N VAL A 105 8.06 4.59 12.35
CA VAL A 105 8.23 4.30 10.93
C VAL A 105 8.25 2.79 10.74
N TYR A 106 7.27 2.28 10.02
CA TYR A 106 7.07 0.86 9.79
C TYR A 106 7.19 0.51 8.32
N GLN A 107 7.71 -0.68 8.05
CA GLN A 107 7.95 -1.17 6.71
C GLN A 107 7.45 -2.61 6.51
N THR A 108 6.94 -2.87 5.32
CA THR A 108 6.53 -4.20 4.86
C THR A 108 6.77 -4.32 3.35
N TYR A 109 6.55 -5.49 2.75
CA TYR A 109 6.61 -5.70 1.33
C TYR A 109 5.64 -6.78 0.83
N THR A 110 5.42 -6.75 -0.49
CA THR A 110 4.82 -7.82 -1.27
C THR A 110 5.76 -8.17 -2.42
N ASP A 111 5.91 -9.46 -2.71
CA ASP A 111 6.65 -9.97 -3.86
C ASP A 111 5.65 -10.40 -4.95
N ILE A 112 5.73 -9.76 -6.13
CA ILE A 112 4.91 -10.13 -7.29
C ILE A 112 5.80 -10.73 -8.38
N ASN A 113 5.39 -11.90 -8.89
CA ASN A 113 6.08 -12.56 -9.99
C ASN A 113 6.21 -11.63 -11.22
N GLY A 114 7.44 -11.39 -11.67
CA GLY A 114 7.77 -10.54 -12.81
C GLY A 114 7.83 -9.03 -12.55
N LEU A 115 7.39 -8.56 -11.36
CA LEU A 115 7.61 -7.18 -10.91
C LEU A 115 8.74 -7.08 -9.88
N GLY A 116 8.90 -8.11 -9.05
CA GLY A 116 9.81 -8.11 -7.91
C GLY A 116 9.16 -7.60 -6.63
N ARG A 117 9.99 -7.13 -5.71
CA ARG A 117 9.58 -6.69 -4.38
C ARG A 117 9.10 -5.24 -4.38
N LEU A 118 7.87 -5.02 -3.93
CA LEU A 118 7.33 -3.69 -3.69
C LEU A 118 7.24 -3.46 -2.18
N HIS A 119 7.72 -2.31 -1.72
CA HIS A 119 7.73 -1.98 -0.30
C HIS A 119 6.62 -1.00 0.06
N TYR A 120 6.08 -1.14 1.27
CA TYR A 120 5.21 -0.16 1.89
C TYR A 120 5.91 0.44 3.10
N ILE A 121 5.80 1.76 3.27
CA ILE A 121 6.32 2.47 4.42
C ILE A 121 5.21 3.31 5.03
N PHE A 122 4.85 3.00 6.27
CA PHE A 122 3.96 3.82 7.07
C PHE A 122 4.80 4.71 8.00
N MET A 123 4.43 5.99 8.09
CA MET A 123 5.03 6.95 9.01
C MET A 123 3.92 7.63 9.81
N ASP A 124 3.90 7.44 11.12
CA ASP A 124 2.93 8.15 11.98
C ASP A 124 3.20 9.66 11.99
N THR A 125 4.49 10.05 11.95
CA THR A 125 4.95 11.42 11.69
C THR A 125 5.88 11.42 10.47
N PRO A 126 5.44 11.97 9.33
CA PRO A 126 6.21 12.06 8.09
C PRO A 126 7.60 12.67 8.28
N GLU A 127 8.62 11.96 7.79
CA GLU A 127 10.01 12.41 7.76
C GLU A 127 10.68 12.01 6.43
N ALA A 128 11.88 12.54 6.16
CA ALA A 128 12.61 12.19 4.94
C ALA A 128 12.81 10.67 4.84
N ILE A 129 12.52 10.09 3.68
CA ILE A 129 12.59 8.63 3.49
C ILE A 129 14.02 8.08 3.45
N ALA A 130 15.01 8.90 3.07
CA ALA A 130 16.37 8.45 2.77
C ALA A 130 17.02 7.57 3.86
N PRO A 131 16.92 7.87 5.17
CA PRO A 131 17.45 7.02 6.23
C PRO A 131 16.84 5.60 6.22
N HIS A 132 15.58 5.48 5.83
CA HIS A 132 14.80 4.25 5.80
C HIS A 132 15.02 3.42 4.52
N LEU A 133 15.62 3.99 3.47
CA LEU A 133 15.90 3.29 2.22
C LEU A 133 17.12 2.38 2.27
N SER A 134 18.10 2.70 3.14
CA SER A 134 19.43 2.06 3.15
C SER A 134 19.43 0.54 3.35
N ARG A 135 18.37 0.00 3.97
CA ARG A 135 18.14 -1.46 4.16
C ARG A 135 17.14 -2.06 3.17
N LEU A 136 16.37 -1.23 2.47
CA LEU A 136 15.36 -1.67 1.52
C LEU A 136 15.97 -1.89 0.13
N THR A 137 16.88 -1.01 -0.29
CA THR A 137 17.54 -1.12 -1.60
C THR A 137 18.85 -0.36 -1.60
N SER A 138 19.86 -0.93 -2.28
CA SER A 138 21.12 -0.24 -2.60
C SER A 138 21.04 0.54 -3.92
N THR A 139 19.93 0.42 -4.66
CA THR A 139 19.69 1.06 -5.96
C THR A 139 18.31 1.74 -5.97
N PRO A 140 18.14 2.86 -5.23
CA PRO A 140 16.86 3.56 -5.11
C PRO A 140 16.33 4.14 -6.43
N GLU A 141 17.20 4.41 -7.39
CA GLU A 141 16.84 4.84 -8.76
C GLU A 141 16.04 3.80 -9.53
N LYS A 142 16.03 2.54 -9.08
CA LYS A 142 15.16 1.47 -9.62
C LYS A 142 13.74 1.52 -9.07
N TYR A 143 13.42 2.49 -8.21
CA TYR A 143 12.11 2.62 -7.59
C TYR A 143 11.51 4.00 -7.87
N ALA A 144 10.19 4.01 -8.04
CA ALA A 144 9.38 5.21 -7.87
C ALA A 144 8.76 5.21 -6.47
N VAL A 145 8.45 6.40 -5.96
CA VAL A 145 7.68 6.58 -4.73
C VAL A 145 6.28 7.06 -5.09
N TYR A 146 5.28 6.38 -4.52
CA TYR A 146 3.89 6.79 -4.60
C TYR A 146 3.37 7.06 -3.19
N ASN A 147 2.84 8.27 -2.96
CA ASN A 147 2.17 8.62 -1.72
C ASN A 147 0.68 8.30 -1.86
N TRP A 148 0.21 7.32 -1.07
CA TRP A 148 -1.15 6.82 -1.16
C TRP A 148 -2.20 7.88 -0.82
N TYR A 149 -1.91 8.75 0.15
CA TYR A 149 -2.85 9.81 0.55
C TYR A 149 -2.99 10.91 -0.50
N THR A 150 -1.88 11.34 -1.10
CA THR A 150 -1.89 12.48 -2.03
C THR A 150 -2.03 12.08 -3.50
N GLY A 151 -1.81 10.80 -3.81
CA GLY A 151 -1.72 10.31 -5.19
C GLY A 151 -0.46 10.77 -5.92
N GLN A 152 0.48 11.42 -5.22
CA GLN A 152 1.71 11.90 -5.84
C GLN A 152 2.62 10.73 -6.19
N LEU A 153 2.97 10.63 -7.48
CA LEU A 153 3.98 9.70 -7.99
C LEU A 153 5.25 10.49 -8.36
N SER A 154 6.42 9.99 -7.95
CA SER A 154 7.69 10.64 -8.26
C SER A 154 8.82 9.61 -8.37
N SER A 155 9.90 9.94 -9.08
CA SER A 155 11.12 9.15 -9.03
C SER A 155 11.82 9.34 -7.68
N LEU A 156 12.51 8.31 -7.21
CA LEU A 156 13.44 8.45 -6.09
C LEU A 156 14.83 8.87 -6.61
N SER A 157 15.46 9.75 -5.85
CA SER A 157 16.82 10.24 -6.10
C SER A 157 17.58 10.27 -4.78
N LEU A 158 18.85 9.86 -4.82
CA LEU A 158 19.75 9.98 -3.67
C LEU A 158 20.16 11.43 -3.39
N LEU A 159 20.09 12.31 -4.39
CA LEU A 159 20.53 13.69 -4.28
C LEU A 159 19.47 14.61 -3.67
N THR A 160 18.20 14.23 -3.80
CA THR A 160 17.05 15.00 -3.32
C THR A 160 16.23 14.12 -2.39
N PRO A 161 16.33 14.29 -1.06
CA PRO A 161 15.53 13.54 -0.11
C PRO A 161 14.04 13.73 -0.40
N TYR A 162 13.32 12.64 -0.60
CA TYR A 162 11.87 12.68 -0.68
C TYR A 162 11.30 12.83 0.73
N VAL A 163 10.57 13.91 0.97
CA VAL A 163 9.84 14.16 2.22
C VAL A 163 8.35 14.00 1.90
N PRO A 164 7.66 13.03 2.51
CA PRO A 164 6.26 12.78 2.23
C PRO A 164 5.38 13.89 2.80
N ILE A 165 4.42 14.32 1.99
CA ILE A 165 3.32 15.17 2.46
C ILE A 165 2.38 14.29 3.30
N ALA A 166 2.06 14.76 4.50
CA ALA A 166 1.12 14.10 5.40
C ALA A 166 -0.29 14.03 4.77
N GLY A 167 -0.98 12.92 5.02
CA GLY A 167 -2.42 12.80 4.81
C GLY A 167 -3.21 13.60 5.86
N TYR A 168 -4.54 13.47 5.79
CA TYR A 168 -5.44 14.26 6.63
C TYR A 168 -5.36 13.94 8.14
N GLU A 169 -4.86 12.76 8.52
CA GLU A 169 -4.62 12.38 9.94
C GLU A 169 -3.20 12.73 10.42
N GLY A 170 -2.38 13.35 9.58
CA GLY A 170 -0.99 13.69 9.90
C GLY A 170 0.03 12.59 9.58
N HIS A 171 -0.40 11.43 9.10
CA HIS A 171 0.44 10.27 8.77
C HIS A 171 0.77 10.19 7.28
N ALA A 172 1.72 9.34 6.88
CA ALA A 172 1.96 8.99 5.48
C ALA A 172 1.98 7.47 5.27
N LEU A 173 1.46 7.03 4.12
CA LEU A 173 1.60 5.69 3.60
C LEU A 173 2.23 5.78 2.21
N LEU A 174 3.46 5.29 2.10
CA LEU A 174 4.25 5.31 0.87
C LEU A 174 4.36 3.92 0.30
N MET A 175 4.41 3.85 -1.04
CA MET A 175 4.75 2.66 -1.78
C MET A 175 6.05 2.92 -2.55
N LEU A 176 7.00 2.01 -2.44
CA LEU A 176 8.20 1.97 -3.28
C LEU A 176 7.98 0.97 -4.39
N LEU A 177 7.70 1.49 -5.58
CA LEU A 177 7.29 0.72 -6.75
C LEU A 177 8.52 0.40 -7.62
N PRO A 178 8.84 -0.88 -7.89
CA PRO A 178 9.89 -1.23 -8.84
C PRO A 178 9.61 -0.64 -10.22
N ILE A 179 10.64 -0.04 -10.81
CA ILE A 179 10.64 0.38 -12.21
C ILE A 179 11.12 -0.82 -13.04
N VAL A 180 10.22 -1.39 -13.84
CA VAL A 180 10.52 -2.53 -14.72
C VAL A 180 10.26 -2.13 -16.15
N GLN A 181 11.32 -2.10 -16.97
CA GLN A 181 11.24 -1.76 -18.40
C GLN A 181 10.56 -0.39 -18.66
N GLY A 182 10.78 0.59 -17.79
CA GLY A 182 10.19 1.93 -17.90
C GLY A 182 8.74 2.03 -17.41
N TRP A 183 8.25 1.02 -16.69
CA TRP A 183 6.91 1.01 -16.11
C TRP A 183 6.93 0.85 -14.60
N VAL A 184 5.89 1.41 -13.96
CA VAL A 184 5.57 1.18 -12.55
C VAL A 184 4.11 0.74 -12.44
N LEU A 185 3.86 -0.35 -11.72
CA LEU A 185 2.51 -0.79 -11.36
C LEU A 185 2.12 -0.15 -10.03
N LEU A 186 1.05 0.65 -10.02
CA LEU A 186 0.49 1.22 -8.79
C LEU A 186 -0.54 0.26 -8.16
N GLY A 187 -1.22 -0.55 -8.97
CA GLY A 187 -2.22 -1.51 -8.51
C GLY A 187 -3.61 -0.90 -8.27
N GLU A 188 -4.35 -1.44 -7.30
CA GLU A 188 -5.66 -0.91 -6.84
C GLU A 188 -5.45 0.25 -5.87
N VAL A 189 -5.28 1.47 -6.36
CA VAL A 189 -4.89 2.64 -5.54
C VAL A 189 -5.93 3.05 -4.49
N ASP A 190 -7.15 2.51 -4.55
CA ASP A 190 -8.19 2.66 -3.54
C ASP A 190 -8.06 1.68 -2.36
N LYS A 191 -7.07 0.78 -2.39
CA LYS A 191 -6.79 -0.20 -1.33
C LYS A 191 -5.58 0.20 -0.49
N TYR A 192 -5.50 -0.25 0.76
CA TYR A 192 -4.32 -0.03 1.61
C TYR A 192 -3.11 -0.87 1.21
N VAL A 193 -3.36 -1.99 0.51
CA VAL A 193 -2.31 -2.83 -0.11
C VAL A 193 -2.61 -2.94 -1.62
N PRO A 194 -2.40 -1.86 -2.40
CA PRO A 194 -2.77 -1.81 -3.81
C PRO A 194 -2.19 -2.92 -4.68
N THR A 195 -1.08 -3.52 -4.27
CA THR A 195 -0.31 -4.51 -5.02
C THR A 195 -0.15 -5.81 -4.23
N SER A 196 -1.19 -6.25 -3.51
CA SER A 196 -1.17 -7.54 -2.79
C SER A 196 -1.01 -8.74 -3.74
N ALA A 197 -0.18 -9.73 -3.39
CA ALA A 197 -0.03 -10.98 -4.15
C ALA A 197 -1.31 -11.86 -4.11
N LEU A 198 -2.23 -11.54 -3.19
CA LEU A 198 -3.57 -12.12 -3.15
C LEU A 198 -4.43 -11.61 -4.31
N ARG A 199 -4.12 -10.43 -4.86
CA ARG A 199 -4.72 -9.88 -6.07
C ARG A 199 -3.90 -10.21 -7.31
N PHE A 200 -2.60 -9.91 -7.31
CA PHE A 200 -1.76 -9.99 -8.50
C PHE A 200 -1.03 -11.33 -8.57
N ARG A 201 -1.23 -12.06 -9.67
CA ARG A 201 -0.57 -13.35 -9.91
C ARG A 201 0.76 -13.19 -10.64
N ALA A 202 0.82 -12.27 -11.59
CA ALA A 202 2.01 -11.99 -12.37
C ALA A 202 1.94 -10.61 -13.00
N VAL A 203 3.11 -10.06 -13.29
CA VAL A 203 3.31 -8.85 -14.10
C VAL A 203 4.35 -9.16 -15.16
N ARG A 204 4.08 -8.75 -16.39
CA ARG A 204 4.99 -8.86 -17.53
C ARG A 204 5.14 -7.48 -18.14
N ALA A 205 6.36 -7.00 -18.31
CA ALA A 205 6.62 -5.70 -18.90
C ALA A 205 7.72 -5.76 -19.95
N ASN A 206 7.56 -4.93 -20.97
CA ASN A 206 8.60 -4.54 -21.91
C ASN A 206 8.54 -3.02 -22.10
N THR A 207 9.38 -2.47 -22.98
CA THR A 207 9.47 -1.01 -23.16
C THR A 207 8.18 -0.36 -23.67
N SER A 208 7.29 -1.09 -24.32
CA SER A 208 6.04 -0.55 -24.90
C SER A 208 4.78 -0.92 -24.10
N THR A 209 4.83 -2.00 -23.30
CA THR A 209 3.65 -2.57 -22.64
C THR A 209 3.94 -3.07 -21.24
N LEU A 210 2.97 -2.88 -20.35
CA LEU A 210 2.88 -3.57 -19.06
C LEU A 210 1.58 -4.36 -19.02
N VAL A 211 1.66 -5.64 -18.69
CA VAL A 211 0.52 -6.54 -18.50
C VAL A 211 0.51 -7.02 -17.06
N ALA A 212 -0.59 -6.82 -16.35
CA ALA A 212 -0.80 -7.34 -15.00
C ALA A 212 -1.94 -8.36 -15.00
N THR A 213 -1.67 -9.54 -14.44
CA THR A 213 -2.66 -10.60 -14.26
C THR A 213 -3.23 -10.50 -12.85
N ALA A 214 -4.52 -10.19 -12.73
CA ALA A 214 -5.22 -10.00 -11.46
C ALA A 214 -6.32 -11.05 -11.25
N ALA A 215 -6.49 -11.50 -10.01
CA ALA A 215 -7.60 -12.36 -9.59
C ALA A 215 -8.81 -11.53 -9.18
N GLY A 216 -10.03 -12.05 -9.34
CA GLY A 216 -11.27 -11.38 -8.94
C GLY A 216 -12.40 -12.36 -8.62
N VAL A 217 -13.52 -11.83 -8.10
CA VAL A 217 -14.77 -12.58 -7.81
C VAL A 217 -15.88 -12.14 -8.76
N GLY A 218 -16.94 -12.95 -8.86
CA GLY A 218 -18.09 -12.62 -9.68
C GLY A 218 -18.71 -11.27 -9.31
N SER A 219 -19.09 -10.51 -10.34
CA SER A 219 -19.63 -9.15 -10.26
C SER A 219 -18.67 -8.09 -9.70
N GLU A 220 -17.38 -8.39 -9.57
CA GLU A 220 -16.36 -7.44 -9.13
C GLU A 220 -15.87 -6.56 -10.28
N ARG A 221 -15.67 -5.27 -9.99
CA ARG A 221 -14.95 -4.32 -10.84
C ARG A 221 -13.69 -3.88 -10.12
N VAL A 222 -12.54 -4.05 -10.75
CA VAL A 222 -11.22 -3.76 -10.20
C VAL A 222 -10.57 -2.66 -11.01
N ARG A 223 -10.31 -1.50 -10.39
CA ARG A 223 -9.60 -0.38 -11.04
C ARG A 223 -8.11 -0.49 -10.79
N LEU A 224 -7.35 -0.79 -11.85
CA LEU A 224 -5.91 -0.97 -11.80
C LEU A 224 -5.18 0.20 -12.45
N CYS A 225 -4.17 0.73 -11.77
CA CYS A 225 -3.39 1.87 -12.24
C CYS A 225 -1.92 1.49 -12.46
N ALA A 226 -1.33 2.07 -13.51
CA ALA A 226 0.09 1.98 -13.83
C ALA A 226 0.56 3.31 -14.44
N ALA A 227 1.86 3.56 -14.41
CA ALA A 227 2.46 4.72 -15.07
C ALA A 227 3.71 4.32 -15.85
N ASN A 228 3.99 5.08 -16.91
CA ASN A 228 5.25 4.97 -17.64
C ASN A 228 6.21 6.05 -17.13
N THR A 229 7.48 5.70 -16.94
CA THR A 229 8.48 6.63 -16.37
C THR A 229 8.90 7.73 -17.33
N GLY A 230 8.52 7.66 -18.61
CA GLY A 230 8.81 8.71 -19.59
C GLY A 230 7.98 9.98 -19.41
N ASN A 231 6.78 9.89 -18.83
CA ASN A 231 5.91 11.05 -18.58
C ASN A 231 5.24 11.05 -17.21
N TRP A 232 5.41 9.99 -16.42
CA TRP A 232 4.82 9.81 -15.09
C TRP A 232 3.29 9.91 -15.04
N LEU A 233 2.62 9.84 -16.19
CA LEU A 233 1.17 9.92 -16.26
C LEU A 233 0.55 8.60 -15.79
N VAL A 234 -0.18 8.68 -14.67
CA VAL A 234 -0.94 7.55 -14.15
C VAL A 234 -2.12 7.26 -15.08
N LYS A 235 -2.16 6.04 -15.62
CA LYS A 235 -3.28 5.51 -16.39
C LYS A 235 -3.97 4.44 -15.58
N CYS A 236 -5.29 4.49 -15.48
CA CYS A 236 -6.08 3.47 -14.80
C CYS A 236 -7.02 2.78 -15.78
N LYS A 237 -7.23 1.48 -15.60
CA LYS A 237 -8.13 0.64 -16.38
C LYS A 237 -8.98 -0.20 -15.44
N GLU A 238 -10.21 -0.50 -15.85
CA GLU A 238 -11.12 -1.35 -15.10
C GLU A 238 -11.09 -2.78 -15.65
N LEU A 239 -11.01 -3.77 -14.76
CA LEU A 239 -11.24 -5.18 -15.04
C LEU A 239 -12.58 -5.58 -14.42
N ALA A 240 -13.48 -6.15 -15.22
CA ALA A 240 -14.74 -6.70 -14.74
C ALA A 240 -14.68 -8.22 -14.71
N PHE A 241 -15.10 -8.81 -13.60
CA PHE A 241 -15.15 -10.26 -13.41
C PHE A 241 -16.61 -10.72 -13.39
N GLY A 242 -17.05 -11.42 -14.43
CA GLY A 242 -18.39 -12.02 -14.45
C GLY A 242 -18.51 -13.25 -13.53
N ILE A 243 -17.41 -13.99 -13.39
CA ILE A 243 -17.24 -15.14 -12.50
C ILE A 243 -15.88 -15.04 -11.79
N PRO A 244 -15.68 -15.73 -10.65
CA PRO A 244 -14.37 -15.79 -10.02
C PRO A 244 -13.30 -16.34 -10.96
N GLY A 245 -12.13 -15.71 -10.98
CA GLY A 245 -11.05 -16.12 -11.89
C GLY A 245 -9.92 -15.11 -11.97
N THR A 246 -9.11 -15.21 -13.03
CA THR A 246 -8.02 -14.26 -13.33
C THR A 246 -8.23 -13.59 -14.67
N ALA A 247 -7.84 -12.32 -14.78
CA ALA A 247 -7.89 -11.55 -16.02
C ALA A 247 -6.63 -10.69 -16.18
N ASP A 248 -6.24 -10.45 -17.43
CA ASP A 248 -5.11 -9.59 -17.78
C ASP A 248 -5.58 -8.17 -18.07
N VAL A 249 -4.86 -7.18 -17.53
CA VAL A 249 -4.95 -5.77 -17.96
C VAL A 249 -3.64 -5.35 -18.62
N SER A 250 -3.74 -4.72 -19.79
CA SER A 250 -2.57 -4.24 -20.54
C SER A 250 -2.54 -2.71 -20.59
N PHE A 251 -1.41 -2.11 -20.29
CA PHE A 251 -1.11 -0.69 -20.44
C PHE A 251 -0.13 -0.51 -21.60
N PHE A 252 -0.35 0.52 -22.40
CA PHE A 252 0.44 0.80 -23.60
C PHE A 252 1.10 2.17 -23.50
N HIS A 253 2.35 2.23 -23.95
CA HIS A 253 3.02 3.49 -24.23
C HIS A 253 2.23 4.17 -25.34
N SER A 254 1.75 5.38 -25.10
CA SER A 254 1.15 6.18 -26.16
C SER A 254 2.28 6.66 -27.05
N ALA A 255 2.55 5.98 -28.16
CA ALA A 255 3.29 6.59 -29.24
C ALA A 255 2.52 7.85 -29.66
N LEU A 256 3.22 8.96 -29.90
CA LEU A 256 2.67 10.09 -30.64
C LEU A 256 1.99 9.53 -31.91
N PRO A 257 0.78 10.00 -32.28
CA PRO A 257 0.18 9.57 -33.52
C PRO A 257 1.17 9.90 -34.64
N ALA A 258 1.57 8.88 -35.41
CA ALA A 258 2.35 9.07 -36.62
C ALA A 258 1.64 10.14 -37.44
N LEU A 259 2.34 11.25 -37.71
CA LEU A 259 1.88 12.27 -38.65
C LEU A 259 1.51 11.53 -39.93
N ARG A 260 0.22 11.53 -40.27
CA ARG A 260 -0.20 11.12 -41.61
C ARG A 260 0.39 12.16 -42.55
N GLU A 261 1.45 11.79 -43.26
CA GLU A 261 1.89 12.53 -44.43
C GLU A 261 0.70 12.57 -45.41
N ALA A 262 0.31 13.80 -45.76
CA ALA A 262 -0.67 14.12 -46.77
C ALA A 262 0.02 14.24 -48.13
#